data_AF-A0A318SKY6-F1
#
_entry.id   AF-A0A318SKY6-F1
#
_cell.length_a   1.000
_cell.length_b   1.000
_cell.length_c   1.000
_cell.angle_alpha   90.00
_cell.angle_beta   90.00
_cell.angle_gamma   90.00
#
_symmetry.space_group_name_H-M   'P 1'
#
loop_
_entity.id
_entity.type
_entity.pdbx_description
1 polymer ?
#
loop_
_entity_poly.entity_id
_entity_poly.type
_entity_poly.pdbx_seq_one_letter_code
_entity_poly.pdbx_strand_id
1 'polypeptide(L)'
;MIAQHPHFDAQALRLAAAAPGTLDDDLGPALDDEQRDLDALCERWVGWCRTRRLYGPAPLLGSVLGQLSGASSRPMKAGGPDAISSAELSAFHIAYTCQPTAIDKMVFDAYYVVRVKPIKRAADALGISRAHFYRVLEEFRKRVAAAARAIQADNMQQRDALPHR
;
A
#
# COMPACT_ATOMS: atom_id res chain seq x y z
N MET A 1 54.45 -0.44 -20.11
CA MET A 1 53.78 -1.07 -18.95
C MET A 1 52.42 -0.41 -18.79
N ILE A 2 51.33 -1.09 -19.16
CA ILE A 2 49.96 -0.57 -19.06
C ILE A 2 49.32 -1.19 -17.82
N ALA A 3 48.92 -0.35 -16.87
CA ALA A 3 48.25 -0.76 -15.64
C ALA A 3 46.84 -1.29 -15.95
N GLN A 4 46.56 -2.51 -15.51
CA GLN A 4 45.24 -3.13 -15.62
C GLN A 4 44.33 -2.55 -14.53
N HIS A 5 43.26 -1.86 -14.94
CA HIS A 5 42.20 -1.45 -14.04
C HIS A 5 41.36 -2.68 -13.63
N PRO A 6 41.09 -2.91 -12.33
CA PRO A 6 40.21 -3.99 -11.91
C PRO A 6 38.78 -3.67 -12.35
N HIS A 7 38.32 -4.42 -13.34
CA HIS A 7 36.93 -4.45 -13.78
C HIS A 7 36.09 -5.04 -12.63
N PHE A 8 35.53 -4.18 -11.78
CA PHE A 8 34.55 -4.63 -10.79
C PHE A 8 33.32 -5.15 -11.55
N ASP A 9 33.08 -6.44 -11.41
CA ASP A 9 32.08 -7.20 -12.14
C ASP A 9 30.67 -6.81 -11.71
N ALA A 10 30.06 -5.90 -12.47
CA ALA A 10 28.69 -5.42 -12.24
C ALA A 10 27.63 -6.53 -12.35
N GLN A 11 27.96 -7.68 -12.94
CA GLN A 11 27.07 -8.85 -12.98
C GLN A 11 27.07 -9.61 -11.66
N ALA A 12 28.21 -9.69 -10.95
CA ALA A 12 28.29 -10.32 -9.63
C ALA A 12 27.39 -9.63 -8.59
N LEU A 13 27.21 -8.31 -8.70
CA LEU A 13 26.35 -7.54 -7.81
C LEU A 13 24.84 -7.81 -8.03
N ARG A 14 24.45 -8.22 -9.24
CA ARG A 14 23.03 -8.51 -9.58
C ARG A 14 22.57 -9.90 -9.12
N LEU A 15 23.51 -10.80 -8.86
CA LEU A 15 23.24 -12.20 -8.43
C LEU A 15 23.31 -12.40 -6.92
N ALA A 16 23.81 -11.41 -6.16
CA ALA A 16 23.81 -11.47 -4.71
C ALA A 16 22.36 -11.33 -4.19
N ALA A 17 21.78 -12.45 -3.74
CA ALA A 17 20.58 -12.40 -2.90
C ALA A 17 20.85 -11.45 -1.73
N ALA A 18 19.91 -10.54 -1.45
CA ALA A 18 20.02 -9.65 -0.31
C ALA A 18 20.25 -10.49 0.95
N ALA A 19 21.32 -10.19 1.69
CA ALA A 19 21.58 -10.81 2.98
C ALA A 19 20.30 -10.73 3.84
N PRO A 20 19.92 -11.79 4.56
CA PRO A 20 18.77 -11.74 5.45
C PRO A 20 19.00 -10.60 6.45
N GLY A 21 18.22 -9.53 6.30
CA GLY A 21 18.24 -8.43 7.25
C GLY A 21 17.84 -8.96 8.62
N THR A 22 18.58 -8.55 9.65
CA THR A 22 18.20 -8.72 11.05
C THR A 22 16.78 -8.19 11.23
N LEU A 23 15.85 -9.10 11.57
CA LEU A 23 14.40 -8.81 11.75
C LEU A 23 14.15 -7.66 12.74
N ASP A 24 15.09 -7.41 13.66
CA ASP A 24 14.99 -6.38 14.69
C ASP A 24 15.29 -4.95 14.20
N ASP A 25 16.04 -4.76 13.12
CA ASP A 25 16.47 -3.42 12.70
C ASP A 25 15.34 -2.58 12.07
N ASP A 26 14.27 -3.23 11.60
CA ASP A 26 13.14 -2.60 10.92
C ASP A 26 11.90 -2.43 11.84
N LEU A 27 12.02 -2.71 13.15
CA LEU A 27 10.98 -2.37 14.12
C LEU A 27 10.75 -0.85 14.11
N GLY A 28 9.56 -0.45 13.68
CA GLY A 28 9.11 0.95 13.73
C GLY A 28 9.02 1.47 15.16
N PRO A 29 8.85 2.80 15.33
CA PRO A 29 8.62 3.37 16.66
C PRO A 29 7.38 2.76 17.31
N ALA A 30 7.39 2.67 18.65
CA ALA A 30 6.20 2.28 19.40
C ALA A 30 5.08 3.30 19.13
N LEU A 31 3.90 2.79 18.75
CA LEU A 31 2.74 3.61 18.41
C LEU A 31 1.86 3.80 19.65
N ASP A 32 1.44 5.03 19.89
CA ASP A 32 0.35 5.32 20.82
C ASP A 32 -0.99 4.75 20.31
N ASP A 33 -2.03 4.83 21.15
CA ASP A 33 -3.34 4.24 20.87
C ASP A 33 -3.97 4.82 19.60
N GLU A 34 -3.90 6.14 19.41
CA GLU A 34 -4.43 6.82 18.22
C GLU A 34 -3.69 6.37 16.94
N GLN A 35 -2.35 6.29 16.99
CA GLN A 35 -1.54 5.82 15.88
C GLN A 35 -1.81 4.36 15.54
N ARG A 36 -2.10 3.51 16.53
CA ARG A 36 -2.49 2.11 16.28
C ARG A 36 -3.85 2.02 15.60
N ASP A 37 -4.82 2.83 15.99
CA ASP A 37 -6.13 2.84 15.34
C ASP A 37 -6.04 3.32 13.88
N LEU A 38 -5.23 4.36 13.64
CA LEU A 38 -4.94 4.85 12.30
C LEU A 38 -4.17 3.84 11.45
N ASP A 39 -3.19 3.15 12.04
CA ASP A 39 -2.46 2.05 11.39
C ASP A 39 -3.43 0.94 10.97
N ALA A 40 -4.28 0.50 11.88
CA ALA A 40 -5.30 -0.52 11.61
C ALA A 40 -6.28 -0.08 10.50
N LEU A 41 -6.68 1.19 10.46
CA LEU A 41 -7.50 1.72 9.37
C LEU A 41 -6.77 1.65 8.02
N CYS A 42 -5.50 2.05 7.98
CA CYS A 42 -4.67 1.98 6.77
C CYS A 42 -4.49 0.54 6.30
N GLU A 43 -4.24 -0.39 7.22
CA GLU A 43 -4.15 -1.83 6.95
C GLU A 43 -5.44 -2.39 6.34
N ARG A 44 -6.60 -2.07 6.93
CA ARG A 44 -7.92 -2.46 6.38
C ARG A 44 -8.10 -1.88 4.97
N TRP A 45 -7.74 -0.62 4.77
CA TRP A 45 -7.83 0.03 3.47
C TRP A 45 -6.93 -0.61 2.42
N VAL A 46 -5.67 -0.94 2.74
CA VAL A 46 -4.77 -1.67 1.82
C VAL A 46 -5.34 -3.05 1.48
N GLY A 47 -5.83 -3.78 2.49
CA GLY A 47 -6.47 -5.08 2.31
C GLY A 47 -7.63 -4.97 1.33
N TRP A 48 -8.51 -3.99 1.55
CA TRP A 48 -9.63 -3.70 0.67
C TRP A 48 -9.21 -3.25 -0.74
N CYS A 49 -8.17 -2.43 -0.91
CA CYS A 49 -7.63 -2.05 -2.22
C CYS A 49 -7.10 -3.26 -3.02
N ARG A 50 -6.57 -4.28 -2.35
CA ARG A 50 -6.10 -5.52 -2.98
C ARG A 50 -7.26 -6.43 -3.41
N THR A 51 -8.33 -6.50 -2.61
CA THR A 51 -9.54 -7.29 -2.94
C THR A 51 -10.46 -6.58 -3.94
N ARG A 52 -10.44 -5.24 -3.97
CA ARG A 52 -11.10 -4.34 -4.93
C ARG A 52 -10.74 -4.55 -6.40
N ARG A 53 -9.71 -5.34 -6.72
CA ARG A 53 -9.41 -5.72 -8.12
C ARG A 53 -10.56 -6.51 -8.78
N LEU A 54 -11.65 -6.77 -8.05
CA LEU A 54 -12.78 -7.61 -8.39
C LEU A 54 -14.16 -6.89 -8.43
N TYR A 55 -14.26 -5.55 -8.45
CA TYR A 55 -15.56 -4.91 -8.77
C TYR A 55 -15.96 -5.06 -10.25
N GLY A 56 -15.08 -5.60 -11.09
CA GLY A 56 -15.44 -6.15 -12.40
C GLY A 56 -15.93 -7.60 -12.26
N PRO A 57 -16.63 -8.15 -13.25
CA PRO A 57 -16.99 -9.58 -13.23
C PRO A 57 -15.75 -10.40 -12.88
N ALA A 58 -15.91 -11.35 -11.95
CA ALA A 58 -14.83 -12.23 -11.52
C ALA A 58 -14.05 -12.69 -12.77
N PRO A 59 -12.71 -12.75 -12.77
CA PRO A 59 -11.97 -13.20 -13.95
C PRO A 59 -12.43 -14.62 -14.32
N LEU A 60 -13.34 -14.69 -15.29
CA LEU A 60 -14.04 -15.92 -15.68
C LEU A 60 -13.12 -16.87 -16.43
N LEU A 61 -11.96 -16.38 -16.87
CA LEU A 61 -11.05 -17.09 -17.74
C LEU A 61 -9.67 -17.15 -17.09
N GLY A 62 -9.12 -18.37 -17.00
CA GLY A 62 -7.69 -18.56 -16.75
C GLY A 62 -6.85 -17.77 -17.76
N SER A 63 -5.57 -17.56 -17.46
CA SER A 63 -4.67 -16.86 -18.39
C SER A 63 -4.75 -17.47 -19.80
N VAL A 64 -4.57 -16.67 -20.85
CA VAL A 64 -4.60 -17.15 -22.25
C VAL A 64 -3.64 -18.34 -22.46
N LEU A 65 -2.48 -18.32 -21.77
CA LEU A 65 -1.55 -19.46 -21.69
C LEU A 65 -2.12 -20.68 -20.99
N GLY A 66 -2.88 -20.50 -19.90
CA GLY A 66 -3.64 -21.57 -19.25
C GLY A 66 -4.70 -22.18 -20.17
N GLN A 67 -5.35 -21.37 -21.00
CA GLN A 67 -6.33 -21.84 -21.98
C GLN A 67 -5.68 -22.65 -23.12
N LEU A 68 -4.48 -22.27 -23.56
CA LEU A 68 -3.73 -22.98 -24.61
C LEU A 68 -3.02 -24.24 -24.12
N SER A 69 -2.66 -24.32 -22.84
CA SER A 69 -1.92 -25.46 -22.27
C SER A 69 -2.79 -26.65 -21.85
N GLY A 70 -4.12 -26.58 -22.05
CA GLY A 70 -5.05 -27.62 -21.59
C GLY A 70 -5.10 -27.76 -20.06
N ALA A 71 -4.45 -26.84 -19.33
CA ALA A 71 -4.49 -26.80 -17.89
C ALA A 71 -5.89 -26.36 -17.45
N SER A 72 -6.55 -27.25 -16.71
CA SER A 72 -7.89 -27.10 -16.12
C SER A 72 -8.37 -25.64 -16.03
N SER A 73 -9.48 -25.34 -16.71
CA SER A 73 -10.28 -24.13 -16.60
C SER A 73 -10.96 -23.98 -15.23
N ARG A 74 -10.35 -24.53 -14.16
CA ARG A 74 -10.84 -24.36 -12.81
C ARG A 74 -10.93 -22.86 -12.57
N PRO A 75 -12.14 -22.34 -12.25
CA PRO A 75 -12.28 -20.97 -11.82
C PRO A 75 -11.22 -20.72 -10.75
N MET A 76 -10.45 -19.64 -10.87
CA MET A 76 -9.64 -19.23 -9.72
C MET A 76 -10.60 -19.18 -8.54
N LYS A 77 -10.27 -19.87 -7.44
CA LYS A 77 -11.06 -19.80 -6.21
C LYS A 77 -11.43 -18.34 -6.02
N ALA A 78 -12.73 -18.02 -5.99
CA ALA A 78 -13.23 -16.71 -5.62
C ALA A 78 -12.72 -16.46 -4.20
N GLY A 79 -11.51 -15.90 -4.12
CA GLY A 79 -10.59 -16.09 -3.02
C GLY A 79 -10.68 -15.00 -1.98
N GLY A 80 -11.82 -14.31 -1.92
CA GLY A 80 -12.09 -13.36 -0.87
C GLY A 80 -13.56 -12.98 -0.89
N PRO A 81 -14.17 -12.72 0.29
CA PRO A 81 -15.46 -12.08 0.33
C PRO A 81 -15.40 -10.79 -0.49
N ASP A 82 -16.48 -10.44 -1.20
CA ASP A 82 -16.68 -9.09 -1.70
C ASP A 82 -16.50 -8.16 -0.50
N ALA A 83 -15.32 -7.56 -0.39
CA ALA A 83 -14.99 -6.81 0.81
C ALA A 83 -16.01 -5.68 0.90
N ILE A 84 -16.85 -5.74 1.93
CA ILE A 84 -17.90 -4.76 2.18
C ILE A 84 -17.25 -3.38 2.06
N SER A 85 -17.65 -2.63 1.03
CA SER A 85 -17.16 -1.27 0.82
C SER A 85 -17.80 -0.41 1.90
N SER A 86 -17.22 -0.41 3.11
CA SER A 86 -17.74 0.42 4.19
C SER A 86 -17.69 1.89 3.75
N ALA A 87 -18.61 2.70 4.28
CA ALA A 87 -18.62 4.13 4.02
C ALA A 87 -17.27 4.77 4.42
N GLU A 88 -16.68 4.31 5.52
CA GLU A 88 -15.36 4.70 6.02
C GLU A 88 -14.24 4.43 4.99
N LEU A 89 -14.12 3.20 4.50
CA LEU A 89 -13.04 2.84 3.55
C LEU A 89 -13.22 3.54 2.20
N SER A 90 -14.47 3.73 1.77
CA SER A 90 -14.80 4.48 0.55
C SER A 90 -14.39 5.95 0.68
N ALA A 91 -14.74 6.60 1.79
CA ALA A 91 -14.36 7.98 2.09
C ALA A 91 -12.83 8.13 2.22
N PHE A 92 -12.16 7.17 2.86
CA PHE A 92 -10.70 7.14 2.97
C PHE A 92 -10.02 7.05 1.60
N HIS A 93 -10.54 6.22 0.70
CA HIS A 93 -10.02 6.13 -0.66
C HIS A 93 -10.13 7.46 -1.42
N ILE A 94 -11.29 8.12 -1.34
CA ILE A 94 -11.49 9.45 -1.95
C ILE A 94 -10.46 10.43 -1.37
N ALA A 95 -10.37 10.52 -0.04
CA ALA A 95 -9.42 11.39 0.66
C ALA A 95 -7.96 11.14 0.23
N TYR A 96 -7.56 9.87 0.08
CA TYR A 96 -6.24 9.47 -0.40
C TYR A 96 -6.00 9.86 -1.87
N THR A 97 -6.98 9.64 -2.75
CA THR A 97 -6.85 9.97 -4.18
C THR A 97 -6.72 11.47 -4.43
N CYS A 98 -7.34 12.30 -3.59
CA CYS A 98 -7.22 13.75 -3.65
C CYS A 98 -5.86 14.28 -3.13
N GLN A 99 -5.02 13.43 -2.51
CA GLN A 99 -3.71 13.88 -2.04
C GLN A 99 -2.74 14.11 -3.20
N PRO A 100 -2.00 15.24 -3.19
CA PRO A 100 -0.99 15.50 -4.19
C PRO A 100 0.11 14.44 -4.14
N THR A 101 0.75 14.21 -5.28
CA THR A 101 1.92 13.32 -5.37
C THR A 101 3.14 14.06 -4.82
N ALA A 102 3.26 14.06 -3.49
CA ALA A 102 4.37 14.61 -2.74
C ALA A 102 5.07 13.51 -1.93
N ILE A 103 6.17 13.86 -1.25
CA ILE A 103 7.01 12.91 -0.53
C ILE A 103 6.25 12.11 0.52
N ASP A 104 5.26 12.71 1.16
CA ASP A 104 4.43 12.08 2.18
C ASP A 104 3.54 10.96 1.64
N LYS A 105 2.94 11.18 0.47
CA LYS A 105 2.22 10.14 -0.27
C LYS A 105 3.16 9.03 -0.73
N MET A 106 4.36 9.36 -1.20
CA MET A 106 5.36 8.37 -1.59
C MET A 106 5.83 7.52 -0.40
N VAL A 107 6.04 8.13 0.77
CA VAL A 107 6.35 7.44 2.03
C VAL A 107 5.23 6.47 2.41
N PHE A 108 3.98 6.94 2.35
CA PHE A 108 2.80 6.11 2.64
C PHE A 108 2.70 4.92 1.67
N ASP A 109 2.88 5.16 0.37
CA ASP A 109 2.82 4.12 -0.66
C ASP A 109 3.94 3.09 -0.48
N ALA A 110 5.16 3.54 -0.20
CA ALA A 110 6.29 2.66 0.08
C ALA A 110 6.01 1.75 1.30
N TYR A 111 5.42 2.31 2.36
CA TYR A 111 5.15 1.60 3.60
C TYR A 111 3.96 0.62 3.49
N TYR A 112 2.79 1.10 3.05
CA TYR A 112 1.55 0.34 3.10
C TYR A 112 1.22 -0.40 1.81
N VAL A 113 1.43 0.23 0.65
CA VAL A 113 1.01 -0.31 -0.65
C VAL A 113 2.06 -1.30 -1.16
N VAL A 114 3.30 -0.83 -1.30
CA VAL A 114 4.45 -1.58 -1.85
C VAL A 114 5.08 -2.52 -0.82
N ARG A 115 4.98 -2.20 0.48
CA ARG A 115 5.53 -3.00 1.60
C ARG A 115 7.06 -3.15 1.55
N VAL A 116 7.78 -2.03 1.38
CA VAL A 116 9.24 -2.04 1.35
C VAL A 116 9.81 -2.43 2.74
N LYS A 117 10.70 -3.42 2.75
CA LYS A 117 11.46 -3.89 3.92
C LYS A 117 12.92 -3.99 3.51
N PRO A 118 13.59 -2.84 3.28
CA PRO A 118 14.12 -2.08 4.40
C PRO A 118 13.73 -0.61 4.37
N ILE A 119 13.16 -0.09 5.47
CA ILE A 119 12.72 1.32 5.54
C ILE A 119 13.89 2.29 5.38
N LYS A 120 15.09 1.91 5.84
CA LYS A 120 16.30 2.70 5.61
C LYS A 120 16.56 2.95 4.11
N ARG A 121 16.46 1.91 3.28
CA ARG A 121 16.66 2.06 1.83
C ARG A 121 15.55 2.88 1.17
N ALA A 122 14.31 2.74 1.65
CA ALA A 122 13.21 3.56 1.18
C ALA A 122 13.42 5.04 1.51
N ALA A 123 13.84 5.34 2.73
CA ALA A 123 14.15 6.70 3.18
C ALA A 123 15.33 7.30 2.39
N ASP A 124 16.40 6.53 2.18
CA ASP A 124 17.57 6.94 1.38
C ASP A 124 17.16 7.26 -0.07
N ALA A 125 16.31 6.44 -0.69
CA ALA A 125 15.79 6.67 -2.04
C ALA A 125 14.92 7.93 -2.16
N LEU A 126 14.29 8.34 -1.05
CA LEU A 126 13.51 9.57 -0.95
C LEU A 126 14.33 10.77 -0.46
N GLY A 127 15.63 10.59 -0.17
CA GLY A 127 16.52 11.65 0.32
C GLY A 127 16.20 12.13 1.74
N ILE A 128 15.58 11.31 2.58
CA ILE A 128 15.20 11.66 3.97
C ILE A 128 15.77 10.70 4.99
N SER A 129 15.85 11.14 6.24
CA SER A 129 16.22 10.25 7.34
C SER A 129 15.09 9.28 7.70
N ARG A 130 15.42 8.14 8.31
CA ARG A 130 14.44 7.18 8.84
C ARG A 130 13.47 7.82 9.85
N ALA A 131 13.97 8.68 10.74
CA ALA A 131 13.11 9.38 11.70
C ALA A 131 12.12 10.31 10.98
N HIS A 132 12.58 11.01 9.93
CA HIS A 132 11.72 11.85 9.12
C HIS A 132 10.66 11.02 8.37
N PHE A 133 11.02 9.84 7.86
CA PHE A 133 10.08 8.91 7.22
C PHE A 133 8.89 8.59 8.13
N TYR A 134 9.13 8.16 9.38
CA TYR A 134 8.05 7.82 10.30
C TYR A 134 7.21 9.03 10.73
N ARG A 135 7.84 10.20 10.95
CA ARG A 135 7.11 11.45 11.25
C ARG A 135 6.17 11.84 10.11
N VAL A 136 6.68 11.79 8.88
CA VAL A 136 5.89 12.11 7.68
C VAL A 136 4.75 11.10 7.49
N LEU A 137 5.01 9.81 7.73
CA LEU A 137 3.99 8.77 7.67
C LEU A 137 2.86 9.03 8.68
N GLU A 138 3.20 9.34 9.93
CA GLU A 138 2.23 9.71 10.97
C GLU A 138 1.39 10.92 10.57
N GLU A 139 2.02 12.01 10.15
CA GLU A 139 1.34 13.24 9.74
C GLU A 139 0.40 12.97 8.56
N PHE A 140 0.84 12.15 7.60
CA PHE A 140 0.02 11.75 6.46
C PHE A 140 -1.20 10.93 6.89
N ARG A 141 -1.04 9.94 7.77
CA ARG A 141 -2.16 9.14 8.30
C ARG A 141 -3.21 10.01 8.96
N LYS A 142 -2.79 10.92 9.86
CA LYS A 142 -3.68 11.86 10.54
C LYS A 142 -4.45 12.72 9.55
N ARG A 143 -3.75 13.28 8.56
CA ARG A 143 -4.32 14.17 7.54
C ARG A 143 -5.36 13.48 6.67
N VAL A 144 -5.05 12.28 6.15
CA VAL A 144 -5.97 11.52 5.31
C VAL A 144 -7.17 11.04 6.12
N ALA A 145 -6.97 10.56 7.34
CA ALA A 145 -8.07 10.11 8.19
C ALA A 145 -9.00 11.26 8.62
N ALA A 146 -8.47 12.46 8.85
CA ALA A 146 -9.28 13.64 9.11
C ALA A 146 -10.15 14.02 7.90
N ALA A 147 -9.55 14.06 6.70
CA ALA A 147 -10.29 14.32 5.47
C ALA A 147 -11.35 13.24 5.18
N ALA A 148 -11.03 11.96 5.41
CA ALA A 148 -11.95 10.85 5.27
C ALA A 148 -13.18 10.99 6.18
N ARG A 149 -12.96 11.35 7.46
CA ARG A 149 -14.05 11.60 8.42
C ARG A 149 -14.96 12.74 7.98
N ALA A 150 -14.40 13.82 7.45
CA ALA A 150 -15.18 14.94 6.93
C ALA A 150 -16.06 14.52 5.73
N ILE A 151 -15.48 13.80 4.76
CA ILE A 151 -16.20 13.29 3.58
C ILE A 151 -17.31 12.33 3.99
N GLN A 152 -17.04 11.43 4.94
CA GLN A 152 -18.02 10.48 5.41
C GLN A 152 -19.21 11.18 6.11
N ALA A 153 -18.93 12.19 6.95
CA ALA A 153 -19.96 12.96 7.61
C ALA A 153 -20.87 13.69 6.62
N ASP A 154 -20.28 14.34 5.61
CA ASP A 154 -21.03 15.02 4.53
C ASP A 154 -21.90 14.02 3.74
N ASN A 155 -21.35 12.88 3.34
CA ASN A 155 -22.11 11.83 2.65
C ASN A 155 -23.30 11.31 3.48
N MET A 156 -23.13 11.16 4.80
CA MET A 156 -24.20 10.72 5.69
C MET A 156 -25.30 11.78 5.81
N GLN A 157 -24.92 13.06 5.93
CA GLN A 157 -25.87 14.16 5.98
C GLN A 157 -26.68 14.27 4.67
N GLN A 158 -26.01 14.16 3.52
CA GLN A 158 -26.67 14.18 2.22
C GLN A 158 -27.63 13.01 2.06
N ARG A 159 -27.25 11.80 2.50
CA ARG A 159 -28.12 10.63 2.51
C ARG A 159 -29.39 10.87 3.32
N ASP A 160 -29.27 11.44 4.51
CA ASP A 160 -30.40 11.66 5.41
C ASP A 160 -31.32 12.79 4.91
N ALA A 161 -30.81 13.70 4.07
CA ALA A 161 -31.58 14.74 3.41
C ALA A 161 -32.32 14.25 2.14
N LEU A 162 -32.03 13.05 1.63
CA LEU A 162 -32.73 12.51 0.47
C LEU A 162 -34.18 12.15 0.84
N PRO A 163 -35.18 12.55 0.05
CA PRO A 163 -36.56 12.18 0.30
C PRO A 163 -36.71 10.65 0.18
N HIS A 164 -37.15 10.01 1.25
CA HIS A 164 -37.54 8.60 1.22
C HIS A 164 -38.76 8.47 0.29
N ARG A 165 -38.60 7.77 -0.84
CA ARG A 165 -39.70 7.38 -1.72
C ARG A 165 -40.31 6.07 -1.26
#